data_AF-A0AAJ1IE68-F1
#
_entry.id   AF-A0AAJ1IE68-F1
#
_cell.length_a   1.000
_cell.length_b   1.000
_cell.length_c   1.000
_cell.angle_alpha   90.00
_cell.angle_beta   90.00
_cell.angle_gamma   90.00
#
_symmetry.space_group_name_H-M   'P 1'
#
loop_
_entity.id
_entity.type
_entity.pdbx_description
1 polymer ?
#
loop_
_entity_poly.entity_id
_entity_poly.type
_entity_poly.pdbx_seq_one_letter_code
_entity_poly.pdbx_strand_id
1 'polypeptide(L)'
;MKKIFIILMLSLSMVSCLTMRGLVDEVTDAAVAKVERDVEVETEEVVLKNVELAVDDAVDVTLDEAGIEKALPTEQEIIDAVKSYDLEGLKELLAEIEDVRTIVGDNVLLCHMAEEAMGMIGQKNELLSLLVEKKAYIMQVDSEGKKMTRYADEMEMYGSPRMDYMNEIIGDKFMRRIKALRADDLDTIISMTDYFPIDDYLLQSAVDEKAFSVAEWVIEQGVSVDGVVPKSGDSLLHLACNGRPINTLFDDRIDFVKTLLDAGVEVNMKNKKGDTPIGILFLAEDAGKHGSRNSLAKVLLDAGADVNTVTSRNRTLLYHAVLKRNDSLIKLLLDSGSVIDNKSIEDLNLSLNVIKMFMDRDVLPEKFAKNVISFSDKTEQLDFIKMLIDSGVSPSAFNLPDVTRNFAALKFLVESGADINSGKIVQSCVADFRDTEVLGYLVENGADLNKKFHNDMTALHYAVRYKKNDIVEFLIANNVDVNAVDSTGKTPLDYCKERNEVLMDILTEAGAKVAEEL
;
A
#
# COMPACT_ATOMS: atom_id res chain seq x y z
N MET A 1 52.05 -21.45 -55.82
CA MET A 1 52.37 -22.84 -55.42
C MET A 1 53.84 -23.08 -55.04
N LYS A 2 54.45 -22.22 -54.20
CA LYS A 2 55.78 -22.46 -53.57
C LYS A 2 55.89 -21.83 -52.16
N LYS A 3 54.78 -21.82 -51.39
CA LYS A 3 54.75 -21.30 -50.00
C LYS A 3 54.00 -22.19 -48.99
N ILE A 4 53.67 -23.44 -49.34
CA ILE A 4 53.05 -24.42 -48.42
C ILE A 4 54.08 -25.46 -47.92
N PHE A 5 55.32 -25.44 -48.42
CA PHE A 5 56.32 -26.46 -48.11
C PHE A 5 57.31 -26.09 -46.98
N ILE A 6 57.17 -24.93 -46.33
CA ILE A 6 58.13 -24.45 -45.31
C ILE A 6 57.55 -24.43 -43.88
N ILE A 7 56.23 -24.53 -43.72
CA ILE A 7 55.60 -24.58 -42.37
C ILE A 7 55.55 -26.01 -41.80
N LEU A 8 55.70 -27.03 -42.64
CA LEU A 8 55.68 -28.44 -42.23
C LEU A 8 57.05 -29.02 -41.81
N MET A 9 58.11 -28.20 -41.74
CA MET A 9 59.49 -28.65 -41.48
C MET A 9 60.16 -27.96 -40.28
N LEU A 10 59.40 -27.34 -39.38
CA LEU A 10 59.95 -26.71 -38.16
C LEU A 10 59.27 -27.13 -36.85
N SER A 11 58.44 -28.18 -36.85
CA SER A 11 57.83 -28.74 -35.65
C SER A 11 58.35 -30.15 -35.30
N LEU A 12 59.65 -30.42 -35.49
CA LEU A 12 60.31 -31.64 -35.00
C LEU A 12 61.84 -31.51 -34.96
N SER A 13 62.40 -30.96 -33.87
CA SER A 13 63.72 -31.38 -33.36
C SER A 13 63.99 -30.87 -31.94
N MET A 14 64.34 -31.82 -31.04
CA MET A 14 64.91 -31.69 -29.68
C MET A 14 63.90 -31.29 -28.58
N VAL A 15 63.33 -32.17 -27.74
CA VAL A 15 63.88 -33.21 -26.82
C VAL A 15 64.87 -32.69 -25.77
N SER A 16 64.33 -32.37 -24.58
CA SER A 16 64.81 -32.74 -23.22
C SER A 16 63.96 -31.93 -22.21
N CYS A 17 63.34 -32.43 -21.12
CA CYS A 17 63.42 -33.68 -20.39
C CYS A 17 62.21 -33.77 -19.43
N LEU A 18 61.62 -34.98 -19.28
CA LEU A 18 61.06 -35.62 -18.06
C LEU A 18 60.06 -34.79 -17.20
N THR A 19 58.81 -35.22 -16.94
CA THR A 19 58.43 -36.43 -16.18
C THR A 19 56.90 -36.70 -16.21
N MET A 20 56.53 -38.00 -16.15
CA MET A 20 55.25 -38.62 -15.69
C MET A 20 54.03 -38.59 -16.66
N ARG A 21 53.73 -39.70 -17.39
CA ARG A 21 52.78 -40.80 -17.05
C ARG A 21 51.37 -40.29 -16.67
N GLY A 22 50.26 -40.62 -17.33
CA GLY A 22 49.92 -41.55 -18.42
C GLY A 22 48.38 -41.67 -18.52
N LEU A 23 47.90 -42.27 -19.61
CA LEU A 23 46.55 -42.80 -19.86
C LEU A 23 45.43 -41.82 -20.23
N VAL A 24 45.28 -41.57 -21.54
CA VAL A 24 43.97 -41.47 -22.21
C VAL A 24 44.06 -42.29 -23.49
N ASP A 25 43.92 -43.61 -23.34
CA ASP A 25 43.51 -44.51 -24.42
C ASP A 25 42.05 -44.85 -24.15
N GLU A 26 41.13 -44.10 -24.76
CA GLU A 26 39.81 -44.58 -25.16
C GLU A 26 39.14 -43.46 -25.98
N VAL A 27 38.44 -43.87 -27.04
CA VAL A 27 37.65 -43.03 -27.97
C VAL A 27 38.40 -42.40 -29.15
N THR A 28 39.13 -43.23 -29.89
CA THR A 28 39.15 -43.14 -31.36
C THR A 28 38.46 -44.39 -31.87
N ASP A 29 37.33 -44.27 -32.59
CA ASP A 29 36.87 -45.26 -33.62
C ASP A 29 35.46 -45.05 -34.24
N ALA A 30 34.74 -43.93 -34.05
CA ALA A 30 33.37 -43.82 -34.60
C ALA A 30 33.10 -42.79 -35.71
N ALA A 31 34.01 -41.87 -36.05
CA ALA A 31 33.66 -40.72 -36.91
C ALA A 31 34.22 -40.74 -38.35
N VAL A 32 34.99 -41.76 -38.75
CA VAL A 32 35.70 -41.77 -40.06
C VAL A 32 34.98 -42.54 -41.18
N ALA A 33 33.72 -42.95 -41.02
CA ALA A 33 33.04 -43.79 -42.03
C ALA A 33 31.65 -43.30 -42.47
N LYS A 34 31.61 -42.15 -43.18
CA LYS A 34 30.55 -41.60 -44.05
C LYS A 34 30.76 -40.08 -43.98
N VAL A 35 31.27 -39.38 -44.98
CA VAL A 35 30.53 -38.99 -46.18
C VAL A 35 31.58 -38.58 -47.23
N GLU A 36 31.89 -39.50 -48.14
CA GLU A 36 32.32 -39.16 -49.50
C GLU A 36 31.20 -39.64 -50.42
N ARG A 37 30.54 -38.72 -51.12
CA ARG A 37 29.92 -38.90 -52.45
C ARG A 37 29.25 -37.60 -52.93
N ASP A 38 29.94 -37.01 -53.91
CA ASP A 38 29.45 -36.44 -55.18
C ASP A 38 28.58 -35.17 -55.26
N VAL A 39 28.99 -34.35 -56.26
CA VAL A 39 28.28 -33.31 -57.06
C VAL A 39 28.31 -31.88 -56.48
N GLU A 40 29.25 -31.02 -56.89
CA GLU A 40 29.35 -30.19 -58.13
C GLU A 40 28.56 -28.86 -58.11
N VAL A 41 29.35 -27.77 -58.17
CA VAL A 41 29.21 -26.56 -59.02
C VAL A 41 28.19 -25.46 -58.64
N GLU A 42 28.70 -24.21 -58.72
CA GLU A 42 27.99 -22.90 -58.80
C GLU A 42 27.35 -22.39 -57.48
N THR A 43 27.58 -21.19 -56.94
CA THR A 43 28.06 -19.89 -57.43
C THR A 43 28.76 -19.10 -56.29
N GLU A 44 29.58 -18.09 -56.65
CA GLU A 44 30.29 -17.14 -55.76
C GLU A 44 29.39 -16.34 -54.77
N GLU A 45 28.08 -16.57 -54.72
CA GLU A 45 27.12 -15.83 -53.88
C GLU A 45 26.94 -16.42 -52.46
N VAL A 46 27.34 -17.67 -52.21
CA VAL A 46 27.20 -18.31 -50.88
C VAL A 46 28.41 -18.07 -49.98
N VAL A 47 29.60 -17.79 -50.56
CA VAL A 47 30.79 -17.45 -49.76
C VAL A 47 30.69 -16.03 -49.20
N LEU A 48 30.05 -15.10 -49.92
CA LEU A 48 29.81 -13.74 -49.40
C LEU A 48 28.86 -13.72 -48.21
N LYS A 49 27.86 -14.61 -48.18
CA LYS A 49 26.89 -14.68 -47.07
C LYS A 49 27.42 -15.33 -45.78
N ASN A 50 28.48 -16.12 -45.89
CA ASN A 50 29.18 -16.70 -44.72
C ASN A 50 30.41 -15.90 -44.29
N VAL A 51 30.85 -14.92 -45.09
CA VAL A 51 31.83 -13.90 -44.65
C VAL A 51 31.11 -12.73 -43.96
N GLU A 52 29.86 -12.41 -44.31
CA GLU A 52 29.03 -11.46 -43.55
C GLU A 52 28.60 -11.94 -42.15
N LEU A 53 28.85 -13.21 -41.79
CA LEU A 53 28.61 -13.76 -40.44
C LEU A 53 29.91 -13.97 -39.63
N ALA A 54 31.05 -13.49 -40.13
CA ALA A 54 32.34 -13.60 -39.45
C ALA A 54 33.22 -12.32 -39.58
N VAL A 55 32.59 -11.16 -39.81
CA VAL A 55 33.27 -9.84 -39.87
C VAL A 55 32.52 -8.82 -39.00
N ASP A 56 32.11 -9.22 -37.79
CA ASP A 56 31.74 -8.27 -36.71
C ASP A 56 32.84 -8.14 -35.64
N ASP A 57 33.96 -8.86 -35.80
CA ASP A 57 35.16 -8.75 -34.96
C ASP A 57 36.39 -8.45 -35.84
N ALA A 58 36.50 -7.22 -36.33
CA ALA A 58 37.76 -6.72 -36.90
C ALA A 58 37.82 -5.19 -36.84
N VAL A 59 38.24 -4.70 -35.68
CA VAL A 59 39.16 -3.58 -35.43
C VAL A 59 39.44 -2.68 -36.64
N ASP A 60 38.98 -1.43 -36.54
CA ASP A 60 39.39 -0.31 -37.39
C ASP A 60 40.85 0.04 -37.06
N VAL A 61 41.78 -0.33 -37.94
CA VAL A 61 43.22 -0.16 -37.75
C VAL A 61 43.64 1.22 -38.27
N THR A 62 43.87 2.17 -37.37
CA THR A 62 44.74 3.33 -37.64
C THR A 62 46.17 2.99 -37.24
N LEU A 63 47.06 2.97 -38.24
CA LEU A 63 48.49 2.66 -38.09
C LEU A 63 49.27 3.89 -37.61
N ASP A 64 49.92 3.79 -36.44
CA ASP A 64 51.14 4.51 -36.10
C ASP A 64 52.10 3.68 -35.22
N GLU A 65 53.36 4.13 -35.19
CA GLU A 65 54.58 3.33 -35.15
C GLU A 65 54.98 2.75 -33.77
N ALA A 66 54.59 1.49 -33.47
CA ALA A 66 55.33 0.45 -32.71
C ALA A 66 54.38 -0.70 -32.31
N GLY A 67 53.98 -1.53 -33.28
CA GLY A 67 52.87 -2.49 -33.15
C GLY A 67 53.12 -3.73 -32.29
N ILE A 68 53.02 -3.60 -30.97
CA ILE A 68 52.37 -4.62 -30.14
C ILE A 68 51.11 -3.93 -29.61
N GLU A 69 49.95 -4.23 -30.21
CA GLU A 69 48.66 -3.84 -29.61
C GLU A 69 48.61 -4.43 -28.21
N LYS A 70 48.65 -3.57 -27.19
CA LYS A 70 48.41 -3.98 -25.82
C LYS A 70 46.96 -4.48 -25.79
N ALA A 71 46.77 -5.77 -25.57
CA ALA A 71 45.44 -6.35 -25.52
C ALA A 71 44.58 -5.56 -24.52
N LEU A 72 43.35 -5.23 -24.92
CA LEU A 72 42.40 -4.56 -24.02
C LEU A 72 42.20 -5.43 -22.77
N PRO A 73 42.09 -4.82 -21.58
CA PRO A 73 41.85 -5.57 -20.36
C PRO A 73 40.47 -6.24 -20.41
N THR A 74 40.37 -7.40 -19.79
CA THR A 74 39.11 -8.10 -19.60
C THR A 74 38.31 -7.50 -18.44
N GLU A 75 36.99 -7.68 -18.46
CA GLU A 75 36.11 -7.31 -17.35
C GLU A 75 36.60 -7.88 -16.01
N GLN A 76 37.00 -9.15 -15.99
CA GLN A 76 37.44 -9.83 -14.78
C GLN A 76 38.74 -9.24 -14.22
N GLU A 77 39.69 -8.86 -15.07
CA GLU A 77 40.94 -8.21 -14.64
C GLU A 77 40.68 -6.86 -13.97
N ILE A 78 39.75 -6.07 -14.53
CA ILE A 78 39.33 -4.79 -13.95
C ILE A 78 38.66 -5.03 -12.59
N ILE A 79 37.73 -5.98 -12.51
CA ILE A 79 37.01 -6.32 -11.27
C ILE A 79 37.99 -6.80 -10.19
N ASP A 80 38.96 -7.64 -10.54
CA ASP A 80 39.93 -8.20 -9.60
C ASP A 80 40.89 -7.12 -9.07
N ALA A 81 41.34 -6.20 -9.93
CA ALA A 81 42.14 -5.04 -9.53
C ALA A 81 41.37 -4.14 -8.54
N VAL A 82 40.08 -3.86 -8.83
CA VAL A 82 39.22 -3.08 -7.93
C VAL A 82 39.02 -3.79 -6.58
N LYS A 83 38.69 -5.08 -6.59
CA LYS A 83 38.44 -5.86 -5.36
C LYS A 83 39.69 -6.04 -4.48
N SER A 84 40.87 -6.12 -5.10
CA SER A 84 42.15 -6.23 -4.39
C SER A 84 42.71 -4.86 -3.95
N TYR A 85 42.01 -3.77 -4.26
CA TYR A 85 42.45 -2.40 -4.02
C TYR A 85 43.81 -2.08 -4.70
N ASP A 86 44.05 -2.63 -5.89
CA ASP A 86 45.27 -2.43 -6.69
C ASP A 86 45.16 -1.19 -7.58
N LEU A 87 45.48 -0.02 -7.02
CA LEU A 87 45.43 1.25 -7.75
C LEU A 87 46.40 1.32 -8.94
N GLU A 88 47.64 0.84 -8.77
CA GLU A 88 48.65 0.95 -9.83
C GLU A 88 48.36 -0.03 -10.97
N GLY A 89 47.91 -1.25 -10.65
CA GLY A 89 47.41 -2.19 -11.64
C GLY A 89 46.21 -1.62 -12.40
N LEU A 90 45.24 -1.01 -11.70
CA LEU A 90 44.08 -0.43 -12.38
C LEU A 90 44.46 0.78 -13.26
N LYS A 91 45.38 1.64 -12.84
CA LYS A 91 45.91 2.73 -13.68
C LYS A 91 46.54 2.21 -14.96
N GLU A 92 47.30 1.11 -14.86
CA GLU A 92 47.92 0.50 -16.03
C GLU A 92 46.89 -0.14 -16.97
N LEU A 93 45.89 -0.84 -16.41
CA LEU A 93 44.80 -1.45 -17.19
C LEU A 93 43.98 -0.38 -17.92
N LEU A 94 43.68 0.74 -17.27
CA LEU A 94 42.80 1.80 -17.78
C LEU A 94 43.52 2.97 -18.46
N ALA A 95 44.82 2.87 -18.77
CA ALA A 95 45.62 3.99 -19.27
C ALA A 95 45.02 4.65 -20.53
N GLU A 96 44.69 3.82 -21.53
CA GLU A 96 44.16 4.26 -22.85
C GLU A 96 42.62 4.18 -22.94
N ILE A 97 41.94 3.79 -21.86
CA ILE A 97 40.49 3.67 -21.82
C ILE A 97 39.93 4.95 -21.24
N GLU A 98 39.09 5.68 -21.98
CA GLU A 98 38.40 6.87 -21.44
C GLU A 98 37.13 6.48 -20.67
N ASP A 99 36.45 5.43 -21.13
CA ASP A 99 35.17 4.98 -20.60
C ASP A 99 35.22 3.49 -20.28
N VAL A 100 35.36 3.18 -18.99
CA VAL A 100 35.48 1.81 -18.52
C VAL A 100 34.21 0.98 -18.79
N ARG A 101 33.05 1.62 -18.95
CA ARG A 101 31.76 0.95 -19.22
C ARG A 101 31.77 0.23 -20.56
N THR A 102 32.57 0.68 -21.52
CA THR A 102 32.74 0.00 -22.82
C THR A 102 33.32 -1.41 -22.71
N ILE A 103 33.94 -1.73 -21.57
CA ILE A 103 34.56 -3.03 -21.30
C ILE A 103 33.73 -3.83 -20.30
N VAL A 104 33.40 -3.22 -19.16
CA VAL A 104 32.70 -3.93 -18.08
C VAL A 104 31.19 -3.98 -18.27
N GLY A 105 30.64 -3.17 -19.17
CA GLY A 105 29.20 -3.01 -19.35
C GLY A 105 28.53 -2.20 -18.25
N ASP A 106 27.26 -1.86 -18.49
CA ASP A 106 26.54 -0.87 -17.68
C ASP A 106 26.10 -1.40 -16.30
N ASN A 107 26.09 -2.72 -16.13
CA ASN A 107 25.58 -3.40 -14.93
C ASN A 107 26.66 -3.69 -13.88
N VAL A 108 27.93 -3.40 -14.15
CA VAL A 108 29.03 -3.73 -13.23
C VAL A 108 29.27 -2.62 -12.21
N LEU A 109 29.25 -2.98 -10.93
CA LEU A 109 29.23 -2.03 -9.80
C LEU A 109 30.62 -1.57 -9.33
N LEU A 110 31.49 -1.12 -10.23
CA LEU A 110 32.91 -0.86 -9.91
C LEU A 110 33.11 0.12 -8.74
N CYS A 111 32.37 1.22 -8.69
CA CYS A 111 32.48 2.20 -7.61
C CYS A 111 32.09 1.60 -6.23
N HIS A 112 31.09 0.70 -6.18
CA HIS A 112 30.71 0.01 -4.94
C HIS A 112 31.80 -0.97 -4.50
N MET A 113 32.34 -1.74 -5.44
CA MET A 113 33.41 -2.69 -5.14
C MET A 113 34.67 -1.97 -4.63
N ALA A 114 35.01 -0.81 -5.21
CA ALA A 114 36.12 0.02 -4.75
C ALA A 114 35.89 0.53 -3.31
N GLU A 115 34.66 0.91 -2.98
CA GLU A 115 34.29 1.36 -1.63
C GLU A 115 34.35 0.23 -0.59
N GLU A 116 33.91 -0.98 -0.95
CA GLU A 116 33.97 -2.15 -0.08
C GLU A 116 35.40 -2.64 0.15
N ALA A 117 36.23 -2.67 -0.92
CA ALA A 117 37.60 -3.15 -0.88
C ALA A 117 38.53 -2.32 0.04
N MET A 118 38.33 -0.99 0.10
CA MET A 118 39.16 -0.09 0.91
C MET A 118 39.00 -0.33 2.44
N GLY A 119 37.84 -0.81 2.89
CA GLY A 119 37.49 -0.89 4.31
C GLY A 119 37.28 0.48 4.98
N MET A 120 36.92 0.52 6.28
CA MET A 120 36.65 1.76 7.03
C MET A 120 37.93 2.43 7.57
N ILE A 121 38.68 3.14 6.71
CA ILE A 121 39.81 3.97 7.15
C ILE A 121 39.65 5.37 6.52
N GLY A 122 39.83 6.43 7.31
CA GLY A 122 39.57 7.84 6.94
C GLY A 122 40.54 8.44 5.91
N GLN A 123 40.91 7.70 4.87
CA GLN A 123 41.71 8.16 3.74
C GLN A 123 40.83 8.35 2.50
N LYS A 124 41.34 9.07 1.49
CA LYS A 124 40.67 9.26 0.21
C LYS A 124 40.74 7.96 -0.61
N ASN A 125 39.61 7.58 -1.23
CA ASN A 125 39.56 6.44 -2.13
C ASN A 125 40.07 6.86 -3.53
N GLU A 126 41.37 6.71 -3.77
CA GLU A 126 42.00 7.08 -5.06
C GLU A 126 41.50 6.21 -6.21
N LEU A 127 41.13 4.95 -5.94
CA LEU A 127 40.49 4.05 -6.90
C LEU A 127 39.14 4.59 -7.36
N LEU A 128 38.33 5.08 -6.42
CA LEU A 128 37.04 5.70 -6.74
C LEU A 128 37.23 6.93 -7.65
N SER A 129 38.22 7.78 -7.38
CA SER A 129 38.49 8.93 -8.27
C SER A 129 38.84 8.50 -9.67
N LEU A 130 39.74 7.52 -9.80
CA LEU A 130 40.11 6.99 -11.10
C LEU A 130 38.89 6.41 -11.82
N LEU A 131 38.06 5.62 -11.13
CA LEU A 131 36.86 5.04 -11.72
C LEU A 131 35.86 6.11 -12.18
N VAL A 132 35.61 7.14 -11.39
CA VAL A 132 34.72 8.25 -11.77
C VAL A 132 35.30 9.06 -12.93
N GLU A 133 36.61 9.29 -12.97
CA GLU A 133 37.32 9.90 -14.10
C GLU A 133 37.14 9.07 -15.38
N LYS A 134 37.21 7.74 -15.25
CA LYS A 134 37.01 6.76 -16.32
C LYS A 134 35.52 6.44 -16.58
N LYS A 135 34.61 7.34 -16.20
CA LYS A 135 33.15 7.28 -16.43
C LYS A 135 32.45 6.06 -15.81
N ALA A 136 33.03 5.42 -14.80
CA ALA A 136 32.31 4.41 -14.03
C ALA A 136 31.08 5.02 -13.34
N TYR A 137 29.99 4.25 -13.31
CA TYR A 137 28.76 4.71 -12.67
C TYR A 137 28.96 4.96 -11.18
N ILE A 138 28.58 6.16 -10.73
CA ILE A 138 28.99 6.70 -9.43
C ILE A 138 28.16 6.10 -8.29
N MET A 139 26.86 5.89 -8.51
CA MET A 139 25.92 5.40 -7.51
C MET A 139 24.96 4.39 -8.12
N GLN A 140 24.86 3.26 -7.44
CA GLN A 140 24.02 2.12 -7.74
C GLN A 140 23.40 1.69 -6.40
N VAL A 141 22.35 0.88 -6.44
CA VAL A 141 21.70 0.42 -5.21
C VAL A 141 22.64 -0.52 -4.45
N ASP A 142 22.72 -0.37 -3.13
CA ASP A 142 23.37 -1.39 -2.31
C ASP A 142 22.62 -2.72 -2.45
N SER A 143 23.25 -3.83 -2.06
CA SER A 143 22.67 -5.17 -2.11
C SER A 143 21.36 -5.32 -1.30
N GLU A 144 20.99 -4.32 -0.49
CA GLU A 144 19.77 -4.26 0.30
C GLU A 144 18.69 -3.32 -0.30
N GLY A 145 18.97 -2.69 -1.44
CA GLY A 145 18.07 -1.76 -2.11
C GLY A 145 17.86 -0.44 -1.36
N LYS A 146 18.85 0.05 -0.60
CA LYS A 146 18.75 1.35 0.08
C LYS A 146 18.78 2.50 -0.92
N LYS A 147 17.82 3.43 -0.77
CA LYS A 147 17.59 4.58 -1.65
C LYS A 147 18.72 5.61 -1.56
N MET A 148 18.97 6.27 -2.68
CA MET A 148 19.84 7.45 -2.81
C MET A 148 19.55 8.49 -1.72
N THR A 149 18.28 8.86 -1.47
CA THR A 149 17.92 9.88 -0.45
C THR A 149 18.44 9.58 0.95
N ARG A 150 18.53 8.32 1.34
CA ARG A 150 19.11 7.93 2.62
C ARG A 150 20.62 8.13 2.66
N TYR A 151 21.31 7.90 1.54
CA TYR A 151 22.73 8.26 1.41
C TYR A 151 22.93 9.78 1.51
N ALA A 152 22.02 10.59 0.97
CA ALA A 152 22.06 12.05 1.12
C ALA A 152 21.96 12.48 2.59
N ASP A 153 20.98 11.92 3.32
CA ASP A 153 20.75 12.22 4.73
C ASP A 153 21.90 11.68 5.63
N GLU A 154 22.46 10.52 5.29
CA GLU A 154 23.61 9.93 5.99
C GLU A 154 24.93 10.67 5.65
N MET A 155 25.06 11.27 4.46
CA MET A 155 26.20 12.10 4.03
C MET A 155 26.35 13.39 4.86
N GLU A 156 25.25 13.94 5.38
CA GLU A 156 25.26 15.15 6.22
C GLU A 156 25.69 14.88 7.68
N MET A 157 25.61 13.64 8.18
CA MET A 157 25.62 13.38 9.63
C MET A 157 26.98 12.98 10.25
N TYR A 158 28.00 12.57 9.49
CA TYR A 158 29.14 11.83 10.07
C TYR A 158 30.54 12.44 9.95
N GLY A 159 30.71 13.62 9.32
CA GLY A 159 31.93 14.45 9.45
C GLY A 159 33.28 13.75 9.28
N SER A 160 33.35 12.72 8.41
CA SER A 160 34.58 11.95 8.19
C SER A 160 35.31 12.41 6.92
N PRO A 161 36.65 12.36 6.87
CA PRO A 161 37.43 12.77 5.69
C PRO A 161 37.08 12.00 4.41
N ARG A 162 36.64 10.74 4.55
CA ARG A 162 36.13 9.92 3.44
C ARG A 162 34.81 10.46 2.91
N MET A 163 33.92 10.92 3.80
CA MET A 163 32.62 11.48 3.45
C MET A 163 32.75 12.87 2.84
N ASP A 164 33.66 13.72 3.34
CA ASP A 164 33.93 15.03 2.74
C ASP A 164 34.42 14.90 1.29
N TYR A 165 35.24 13.87 1.03
CA TYR A 165 35.76 13.57 -0.30
C TYR A 165 34.71 12.97 -1.25
N MET A 166 33.87 12.06 -0.76
CA MET A 166 32.71 11.57 -1.52
C MET A 166 31.72 12.72 -1.79
N ASN A 167 31.51 13.64 -0.84
CA ASN A 167 30.67 14.81 -1.02
C ASN A 167 31.19 15.74 -2.13
N GLU A 168 32.51 15.89 -2.26
CA GLU A 168 33.15 16.71 -3.29
C GLU A 168 32.91 16.15 -4.71
N ILE A 169 33.07 14.82 -4.89
CA ILE A 169 33.01 14.18 -6.22
C ILE A 169 31.59 13.73 -6.57
N ILE A 170 30.90 13.09 -5.63
CA ILE A 170 29.58 12.47 -5.80
C ILE A 170 28.48 13.47 -5.45
N GLY A 171 28.66 14.24 -4.37
CA GLY A 171 27.61 15.06 -3.78
C GLY A 171 26.99 16.08 -4.74
N ASP A 172 27.77 16.81 -5.53
CA ASP A 172 27.21 17.78 -6.49
C ASP A 172 26.34 17.11 -7.56
N LYS A 173 26.88 16.08 -8.24
CA LYS A 173 26.16 15.33 -9.27
C LYS A 173 24.91 14.70 -8.67
N PHE A 174 25.07 14.00 -7.57
CA PHE A 174 23.99 13.34 -6.86
C PHE A 174 22.85 14.31 -6.46
N MET A 175 23.20 15.49 -5.93
CA MET A 175 22.21 16.51 -5.56
C MET A 175 21.49 17.10 -6.77
N ARG A 176 22.16 17.23 -7.92
CA ARG A 176 21.50 17.58 -9.19
C ARG A 176 20.50 16.51 -9.61
N ARG A 177 20.84 15.22 -9.53
CA ARG A 177 19.91 14.12 -9.84
C ARG A 177 18.67 14.17 -8.95
N ILE A 178 18.82 14.31 -7.64
CA ILE A 178 17.68 14.40 -6.72
C ILE A 178 16.80 15.61 -7.06
N LYS A 179 17.40 16.78 -7.28
CA LYS A 179 16.64 17.99 -7.64
C LYS A 179 15.91 17.82 -8.96
N ALA A 180 16.55 17.21 -9.96
CA ALA A 180 15.96 16.96 -11.26
C ALA A 180 14.78 15.99 -11.17
N LEU A 181 14.92 14.88 -10.44
CA LEU A 181 13.79 13.96 -10.19
C LEU A 181 12.63 14.68 -9.49
N ARG A 182 12.89 15.43 -8.42
CA ARG A 182 11.84 16.19 -7.71
C ARG A 182 11.16 17.27 -8.55
N ALA A 183 11.84 17.75 -9.60
CA ALA A 183 11.35 18.76 -10.52
C ALA A 183 10.79 18.17 -11.83
N ASP A 184 10.89 16.85 -12.03
CA ASP A 184 10.63 16.17 -13.31
C ASP A 184 11.42 16.77 -14.49
N ASP A 185 12.67 17.17 -14.25
CA ASP A 185 13.55 17.81 -15.23
C ASP A 185 14.27 16.75 -16.09
N LEU A 186 13.61 16.37 -17.19
CA LEU A 186 14.11 15.35 -18.12
C LEU A 186 15.45 15.73 -18.77
N ASP A 187 15.62 16.98 -19.18
CA ASP A 187 16.86 17.44 -19.84
C ASP A 187 18.05 17.31 -18.89
N THR A 188 17.87 17.71 -17.62
CA THR A 188 18.91 17.51 -16.61
C THR A 188 19.18 16.02 -16.39
N ILE A 189 18.17 15.15 -16.30
CA ILE A 189 18.40 13.70 -16.15
C ILE A 189 19.18 13.12 -17.33
N ILE A 190 18.82 13.47 -18.56
CA ILE A 190 19.52 13.02 -19.77
C ILE A 190 20.99 13.46 -19.72
N SER A 191 21.27 14.71 -19.33
CA SER A 191 22.64 15.24 -19.19
C SER A 191 23.49 14.52 -18.13
N MET A 192 22.85 13.72 -17.27
CA MET A 192 23.49 13.02 -16.16
C MET A 192 23.70 11.52 -16.42
N THR A 193 23.26 11.01 -17.57
CA THR A 193 23.39 9.60 -17.97
C THR A 193 24.84 9.13 -18.16
N ASP A 194 25.78 10.06 -18.34
CA ASP A 194 27.22 9.78 -18.31
C ASP A 194 27.72 9.27 -16.95
N TYR A 195 26.99 9.57 -15.88
CA TYR A 195 27.42 9.30 -14.51
C TYR A 195 26.47 8.39 -13.72
N PHE A 196 25.25 8.18 -14.24
CA PHE A 196 24.23 7.35 -13.63
C PHE A 196 23.63 6.38 -14.65
N PRO A 197 23.45 5.10 -14.28
CA PRO A 197 22.93 4.09 -15.18
C PRO A 197 21.45 4.34 -15.49
N ILE A 198 21.05 3.92 -16.69
CA ILE A 198 19.63 3.82 -17.10
C ILE A 198 19.19 2.40 -16.74
N ASP A 199 18.58 2.26 -15.57
CA ASP A 199 18.26 0.98 -14.97
C ASP A 199 16.89 0.99 -14.25
N ASP A 200 16.48 -0.17 -13.77
CA ASP A 200 15.27 -0.35 -12.96
C ASP A 200 15.24 0.60 -11.75
N TYR A 201 16.41 0.95 -11.21
CA TYR A 201 16.52 1.83 -10.06
C TYR A 201 16.18 3.29 -10.41
N LEU A 202 16.68 3.81 -11.54
CA LEU A 202 16.32 5.12 -12.05
C LEU A 202 14.81 5.20 -12.32
N LEU A 203 14.25 4.15 -12.93
CA LEU A 203 12.80 4.07 -13.17
C LEU A 203 12.00 4.10 -11.85
N GLN A 204 12.33 3.23 -10.90
CA GLN A 204 11.67 3.18 -9.60
C GLN A 204 11.79 4.52 -8.85
N SER A 205 12.96 5.16 -8.90
CA SER A 205 13.20 6.46 -8.25
C SER A 205 12.38 7.58 -8.89
N ALA A 206 12.31 7.60 -10.23
CA ALA A 206 11.49 8.57 -10.96
C ALA A 206 10.01 8.43 -10.59
N VAL A 207 9.48 7.20 -10.52
CA VAL A 207 8.08 6.95 -10.13
C VAL A 207 7.80 7.30 -8.66
N ASP A 208 8.74 7.04 -7.76
CA ASP A 208 8.65 7.36 -6.33
C ASP A 208 8.63 8.90 -6.11
N GLU A 209 9.51 9.62 -6.81
CA GLU A 209 9.61 11.09 -6.76
C GLU A 209 8.53 11.80 -7.62
N LYS A 210 7.71 11.04 -8.36
CA LYS A 210 6.65 11.54 -9.28
C LYS A 210 7.20 12.31 -10.49
N ALA A 211 8.39 11.95 -10.93
CA ALA A 211 9.03 12.39 -12.16
C ALA A 211 8.52 11.54 -13.34
N PHE A 212 7.27 11.75 -13.76
CA PHE A 212 6.65 10.87 -14.75
C PHE A 212 7.25 11.03 -16.14
N SER A 213 7.66 12.24 -16.55
CA SER A 213 8.34 12.47 -17.83
C SER A 213 9.67 11.71 -17.88
N VAL A 214 10.42 11.73 -16.77
CA VAL A 214 11.66 10.95 -16.63
C VAL A 214 11.36 9.45 -16.66
N ALA A 215 10.33 8.99 -15.93
CA ALA A 215 9.98 7.58 -15.90
C ALA A 215 9.57 7.03 -17.27
N GLU A 216 8.76 7.78 -18.03
CA GLU A 216 8.36 7.43 -19.39
C GLU A 216 9.58 7.31 -20.30
N TRP A 217 10.48 8.30 -20.27
CA TRP A 217 11.72 8.24 -21.04
C TRP A 217 12.58 7.01 -20.70
N VAL A 218 12.69 6.63 -19.43
CA VAL A 218 13.43 5.42 -19.02
C VAL A 218 12.78 4.14 -19.55
N ILE A 219 11.45 4.07 -19.57
CA ILE A 219 10.71 2.94 -20.16
C ILE A 219 10.97 2.88 -21.68
N GLU A 220 11.02 4.03 -22.36
CA GLU A 220 11.36 4.11 -23.79
C GLU A 220 12.76 3.59 -24.11
N GLN A 221 13.70 3.65 -23.14
CA GLN A 221 15.03 3.05 -23.29
C GLN A 221 15.04 1.52 -23.15
N GLY A 222 13.89 0.89 -22.91
CA GLY A 222 13.75 -0.57 -22.83
C GLY A 222 13.92 -1.16 -21.42
N VAL A 223 13.93 -0.32 -20.38
CA VAL A 223 13.94 -0.79 -18.99
C VAL A 223 12.62 -1.48 -18.64
N SER A 224 12.70 -2.63 -17.97
CA SER A 224 11.51 -3.43 -17.66
C SER A 224 10.61 -2.76 -16.62
N VAL A 225 9.30 -2.82 -16.86
CA VAL A 225 8.28 -2.31 -15.94
C VAL A 225 7.91 -3.29 -14.82
N ASP A 226 8.40 -4.53 -14.89
CA ASP A 226 8.09 -5.60 -13.94
C ASP A 226 8.95 -5.56 -12.67
N GLY A 227 9.90 -4.62 -12.60
CA GLY A 227 10.78 -4.43 -11.45
C GLY A 227 10.01 -4.17 -10.16
N VAL A 228 10.48 -4.78 -9.06
CA VAL A 228 9.96 -4.58 -7.71
C VAL A 228 11.01 -3.99 -6.79
N VAL A 229 10.60 -3.08 -5.90
CA VAL A 229 11.48 -2.51 -4.89
C VAL A 229 11.92 -3.63 -3.93
N PRO A 230 13.22 -3.96 -3.81
CA PRO A 230 13.68 -5.13 -3.06
C PRO A 230 13.23 -5.13 -1.59
N LYS A 231 13.18 -3.95 -0.95
CA LYS A 231 12.85 -3.84 0.47
C LYS A 231 11.36 -4.02 0.76
N SER A 232 10.49 -3.31 0.03
CA SER A 232 9.04 -3.31 0.28
C SER A 232 8.26 -4.32 -0.57
N GLY A 233 8.84 -4.79 -1.68
CA GLY A 233 8.14 -5.56 -2.72
C GLY A 233 7.13 -4.73 -3.51
N ASP A 234 7.20 -3.40 -3.44
CA ASP A 234 6.32 -2.53 -4.21
C ASP A 234 6.70 -2.61 -5.70
N SER A 235 5.71 -2.89 -6.57
CA SER A 235 5.88 -2.70 -8.02
C SER A 235 5.81 -1.22 -8.41
N LEU A 236 6.09 -0.90 -9.67
CA LEU A 236 5.92 0.46 -10.20
C LEU A 236 4.50 0.99 -10.00
N LEU A 237 3.46 0.15 -10.15
CA LEU A 237 2.08 0.54 -9.88
C LEU A 237 1.85 0.91 -8.40
N HIS A 238 2.46 0.17 -7.46
CA HIS A 238 2.39 0.53 -6.04
C HIS A 238 3.01 1.90 -5.80
N LEU A 239 4.21 2.13 -6.34
CA LEU A 239 4.91 3.41 -6.23
C LEU A 239 4.09 4.54 -6.83
N ALA A 240 3.58 4.37 -8.06
CA ALA A 240 2.77 5.35 -8.77
C ALA A 240 1.51 5.73 -7.97
N CYS A 241 0.84 4.73 -7.39
CA CYS A 241 -0.36 4.91 -6.56
C CYS A 241 -0.07 5.55 -5.18
N ASN A 242 1.14 5.35 -4.64
CA ASN A 242 1.52 5.85 -3.32
C ASN A 242 1.82 7.37 -3.31
N GLY A 243 1.62 8.01 -2.15
CA GLY A 243 2.01 9.40 -1.88
C GLY A 243 1.14 10.47 -2.56
N ARG A 244 1.31 11.73 -2.17
CA ARG A 244 0.73 12.89 -2.87
C ARG A 244 1.73 13.42 -3.91
N PRO A 245 1.29 13.99 -5.05
CA PRO A 245 2.18 14.73 -5.91
C PRO A 245 2.79 15.91 -5.13
N ILE A 246 4.08 16.18 -5.33
CA ILE A 246 4.75 17.33 -4.71
C ILE A 246 4.16 18.65 -5.25
N ASN A 247 3.68 18.66 -6.50
CA ASN A 247 3.13 19.83 -7.19
C ASN A 247 1.63 19.67 -7.52
N THR A 248 0.87 20.76 -7.41
CA THR A 248 -0.61 20.73 -7.25
C THR A 248 -1.40 21.05 -8.52
N LEU A 249 -0.76 21.24 -9.67
CA LEU A 249 -1.41 21.87 -10.83
C LEU A 249 -2.02 20.87 -11.82
N PHE A 250 -1.42 19.69 -12.04
CA PHE A 250 -1.99 18.61 -12.85
C PHE A 250 -1.51 17.26 -12.29
N ASP A 251 -2.41 16.27 -12.21
CA ASP A 251 -2.10 14.93 -11.70
C ASP A 251 -1.91 13.98 -12.88
N ASP A 252 -0.78 14.14 -13.58
CA ASP A 252 -0.39 13.30 -14.73
C ASP A 252 -0.19 11.84 -14.34
N ARG A 253 -0.23 11.55 -13.02
CA ARG A 253 -0.22 10.20 -12.46
C ARG A 253 -1.29 9.30 -13.07
N ILE A 254 -2.48 9.83 -13.34
CA ILE A 254 -3.55 9.01 -13.93
C ILE A 254 -3.11 8.52 -15.32
N ASP A 255 -2.52 9.40 -16.12
CA ASP A 255 -2.09 9.06 -17.47
C ASP A 255 -0.85 8.16 -17.42
N PHE A 256 0.12 8.45 -16.55
CA PHE A 256 1.25 7.56 -16.31
C PHE A 256 0.85 6.16 -15.82
N VAL A 257 -0.14 6.05 -14.93
CA VAL A 257 -0.68 4.75 -14.49
C VAL A 257 -1.31 4.00 -15.67
N LYS A 258 -2.00 4.68 -16.60
CA LYS A 258 -2.47 4.04 -17.83
C LYS A 258 -1.28 3.56 -18.68
N THR A 259 -0.23 4.37 -18.84
CA THR A 259 0.98 3.97 -19.56
C THR A 259 1.59 2.69 -18.96
N LEU A 260 1.67 2.58 -17.63
CA LEU A 260 2.15 1.35 -16.98
C LEU A 260 1.22 0.14 -17.22
N LEU A 261 -0.10 0.35 -17.20
CA LEU A 261 -1.07 -0.72 -17.46
C LEU A 261 -1.03 -1.18 -18.93
N ASP A 262 -0.89 -0.24 -19.87
CA ASP A 262 -0.72 -0.50 -21.30
C ASP A 262 0.61 -1.25 -21.58
N ALA A 263 1.64 -0.99 -20.76
CA ALA A 263 2.90 -1.74 -20.77
C ALA A 263 2.78 -3.16 -20.16
N GLY A 264 1.62 -3.54 -19.64
CA GLY A 264 1.32 -4.91 -19.17
C GLY A 264 1.69 -5.20 -17.71
N VAL A 265 1.90 -4.18 -16.87
CA VAL A 265 2.23 -4.39 -15.46
C VAL A 265 1.10 -5.11 -14.71
N GLU A 266 1.43 -6.13 -13.93
CA GLU A 266 0.48 -6.90 -13.13
C GLU A 266 -0.26 -6.02 -12.10
N VAL A 267 -1.55 -5.80 -12.34
CA VAL A 267 -2.41 -4.88 -11.58
C VAL A 267 -2.69 -5.36 -10.14
N ASN A 268 -2.67 -6.68 -9.91
CA ASN A 268 -3.02 -7.28 -8.61
C ASN A 268 -1.82 -7.77 -7.81
N MET A 269 -0.60 -7.37 -8.20
CA MET A 269 0.61 -7.75 -7.48
C MET A 269 0.52 -7.35 -6.01
N LYS A 270 1.00 -8.20 -5.10
CA LYS A 270 1.05 -7.88 -3.66
C LYS A 270 2.46 -7.55 -3.24
N ASN A 271 2.63 -6.43 -2.56
CA ASN A 271 3.90 -6.11 -1.91
C ASN A 271 4.15 -7.01 -0.68
N LYS A 272 5.30 -6.84 0.00
CA LYS A 272 5.64 -7.65 1.20
C LYS A 272 4.72 -7.43 2.40
N LYS A 273 3.94 -6.33 2.42
CA LYS A 273 2.90 -6.09 3.43
C LYS A 273 1.58 -6.77 3.08
N GLY A 274 1.46 -7.31 1.87
CA GLY A 274 0.24 -7.94 1.34
C GLY A 274 -0.73 -6.94 0.70
N ASP A 275 -0.33 -5.68 0.51
CA ASP A 275 -1.16 -4.67 -0.15
C ASP A 275 -1.02 -4.78 -1.66
N THR A 276 -2.12 -4.55 -2.38
CA THR A 276 -2.13 -4.37 -3.85
C THR A 276 -1.99 -2.88 -4.22
N PRO A 277 -1.72 -2.52 -5.49
CA PRO A 277 -1.66 -1.12 -5.91
C PRO A 277 -2.94 -0.35 -5.58
N ILE A 278 -4.10 -0.96 -5.85
CA ILE A 278 -5.40 -0.37 -5.47
C ILE A 278 -5.53 -0.27 -3.95
N GLY A 279 -5.09 -1.28 -3.18
CA GLY A 279 -5.13 -1.28 -1.71
C GLY A 279 -4.36 -0.12 -1.07
N ILE A 280 -3.21 0.27 -1.64
CA ILE A 280 -2.42 1.41 -1.16
C ILE A 280 -3.22 2.72 -1.19
N LEU A 281 -4.08 2.93 -2.20
CA LEU A 281 -4.90 4.14 -2.30
C LEU A 281 -5.81 4.33 -1.07
N PHE A 282 -6.17 3.23 -0.40
CA PHE A 282 -7.08 3.23 0.76
C PHE A 282 -6.35 3.38 2.09
N LEU A 283 -5.04 3.10 2.16
CA LEU A 283 -4.27 3.17 3.40
C LEU A 283 -3.86 4.59 3.81
N ALA A 284 -3.82 5.54 2.88
CA ALA A 284 -3.42 6.92 3.20
C ALA A 284 -4.41 7.58 4.18
N GLU A 285 -3.91 8.08 5.31
CA GLU A 285 -4.72 8.70 6.40
C GLU A 285 -5.21 10.11 6.07
N ASP A 286 -4.77 10.63 4.93
CA ASP A 286 -4.90 12.03 4.60
C ASP A 286 -6.27 12.38 3.98
N ALA A 287 -6.97 13.32 4.63
CA ALA A 287 -8.29 13.86 4.28
C ALA A 287 -8.33 14.72 2.98
N GLY A 288 -7.28 14.69 2.16
CA GLY A 288 -7.16 15.50 0.94
C GLY A 288 -7.98 14.97 -0.24
N LYS A 289 -8.64 15.91 -0.96
CA LYS A 289 -9.45 15.78 -2.19
C LYS A 289 -9.57 14.34 -2.71
N HIS A 290 -10.65 13.67 -2.32
CA HIS A 290 -11.01 12.31 -2.75
C HIS A 290 -11.05 12.11 -4.28
N GLY A 291 -11.21 13.19 -5.06
CA GLY A 291 -11.36 13.12 -6.52
C GLY A 291 -10.26 12.36 -7.26
N SER A 292 -8.98 12.70 -7.05
CA SER A 292 -7.86 12.04 -7.76
C SER A 292 -7.76 10.55 -7.41
N ARG A 293 -7.94 10.19 -6.13
CA ARG A 293 -7.94 8.78 -5.70
C ARG A 293 -9.10 7.99 -6.30
N ASN A 294 -10.28 8.58 -6.41
CA ASN A 294 -11.43 7.93 -7.03
C ASN A 294 -11.15 7.66 -8.52
N SER A 295 -10.53 8.60 -9.23
CA SER A 295 -10.14 8.42 -10.63
C SER A 295 -9.07 7.34 -10.80
N LEU A 296 -8.04 7.30 -9.94
CA LEU A 296 -7.03 6.24 -9.96
C LEU A 296 -7.62 4.87 -9.62
N ALA A 297 -8.46 4.80 -8.59
CA ALA A 297 -9.16 3.57 -8.24
C ALA A 297 -10.01 3.09 -9.42
N LYS A 298 -10.69 4.00 -10.12
CA LYS A 298 -11.44 3.68 -11.33
C LYS A 298 -10.55 3.10 -12.43
N VAL A 299 -9.43 3.73 -12.75
CA VAL A 299 -8.49 3.23 -13.77
C VAL A 299 -7.99 1.83 -13.43
N LEU A 300 -7.62 1.58 -12.17
CA LEU A 300 -7.18 0.26 -11.73
C LEU A 300 -8.30 -0.78 -11.83
N LEU A 301 -9.53 -0.44 -11.41
CA LEU A 301 -10.69 -1.34 -11.50
C LEU A 301 -11.06 -1.66 -12.95
N ASP A 302 -11.06 -0.65 -13.82
CA ASP A 302 -11.29 -0.79 -15.26
C ASP A 302 -10.21 -1.70 -15.90
N ALA A 303 -8.99 -1.70 -15.36
CA ALA A 303 -7.89 -2.58 -15.75
C ALA A 303 -7.89 -3.97 -15.07
N GLY A 304 -8.93 -4.33 -14.31
CA GLY A 304 -9.08 -5.65 -13.70
C GLY A 304 -8.48 -5.80 -12.30
N ALA A 305 -8.26 -4.70 -11.58
CA ALA A 305 -7.92 -4.78 -10.16
C ALA A 305 -9.03 -5.47 -9.36
N ASP A 306 -8.65 -6.39 -8.47
CA ASP A 306 -9.59 -7.09 -7.59
C ASP A 306 -10.19 -6.13 -6.56
N VAL A 307 -11.45 -5.77 -6.78
CA VAL A 307 -12.25 -4.91 -5.91
C VAL A 307 -12.45 -5.50 -4.50
N ASN A 308 -12.34 -6.83 -4.35
CA ASN A 308 -12.57 -7.55 -3.11
C ASN A 308 -11.28 -7.87 -2.34
N THR A 309 -10.15 -7.31 -2.77
CA THR A 309 -8.89 -7.41 -2.04
C THR A 309 -9.00 -6.83 -0.63
N VAL A 310 -8.14 -7.33 0.25
CA VAL A 310 -7.99 -6.82 1.62
C VAL A 310 -6.64 -6.15 1.77
N THR A 311 -6.61 -5.03 2.49
CA THR A 311 -5.36 -4.35 2.82
C THR A 311 -4.60 -5.13 3.90
N SER A 312 -3.35 -4.74 4.15
CA SER A 312 -2.50 -5.23 5.23
C SER A 312 -3.12 -5.11 6.64
N ARG A 313 -4.16 -4.27 6.80
CA ARG A 313 -4.97 -4.16 8.02
C ARG A 313 -6.11 -5.20 8.09
N ASN A 314 -6.15 -6.16 7.16
CA ASN A 314 -7.21 -7.17 6.99
C ASN A 314 -8.63 -6.55 6.89
N ARG A 315 -8.73 -5.49 6.07
CA ARG A 315 -9.97 -4.75 5.80
C ARG A 315 -10.18 -4.64 4.30
N THR A 316 -11.43 -4.78 3.86
CA THR A 316 -11.83 -4.64 2.44
C THR A 316 -11.68 -3.18 1.98
N LEU A 317 -11.59 -2.98 0.67
CA LEU A 317 -11.61 -1.63 0.08
C LEU A 317 -12.89 -0.86 0.45
N LEU A 318 -14.03 -1.57 0.45
CA LEU A 318 -15.33 -1.01 0.81
C LEU A 318 -15.35 -0.49 2.25
N TYR A 319 -14.81 -1.24 3.21
CA TYR A 319 -14.70 -0.81 4.61
C TYR A 319 -13.98 0.55 4.72
N HIS A 320 -12.86 0.71 4.02
CA HIS A 320 -12.10 1.97 4.04
C HIS A 320 -12.87 3.12 3.37
N ALA A 321 -13.59 2.85 2.28
CA ALA A 321 -14.41 3.86 1.61
C ALA A 321 -15.55 4.37 2.51
N VAL A 322 -16.21 3.47 3.24
CA VAL A 322 -17.24 3.78 4.23
C VAL A 322 -16.66 4.57 5.40
N LEU A 323 -15.53 4.12 5.97
CA LEU A 323 -14.87 4.81 7.07
C LEU A 323 -14.49 6.26 6.72
N LYS A 324 -14.05 6.49 5.48
CA LYS A 324 -13.70 7.82 4.95
C LYS A 324 -14.90 8.65 4.49
N ARG A 325 -16.13 8.12 4.57
CA ARG A 325 -17.38 8.79 4.15
C ARG A 325 -17.34 9.30 2.70
N ASN A 326 -16.79 8.49 1.79
CA ASN A 326 -16.62 8.86 0.39
C ASN A 326 -17.68 8.14 -0.48
N ASP A 327 -18.89 8.70 -0.54
CA ASP A 327 -20.05 8.12 -1.25
C ASP A 327 -19.74 7.79 -2.72
N SER A 328 -18.97 8.64 -3.41
CA SER A 328 -18.58 8.40 -4.80
C SER A 328 -17.68 7.16 -4.97
N LEU A 329 -16.77 6.93 -4.02
CA LEU A 329 -15.90 5.76 -4.02
C LEU A 329 -16.65 4.50 -3.61
N ILE A 330 -17.54 4.61 -2.62
CA ILE A 330 -18.44 3.50 -2.23
C ILE A 330 -19.25 3.07 -3.46
N LYS A 331 -19.81 4.03 -4.20
CA LYS A 331 -20.56 3.74 -5.43
C LYS A 331 -19.71 3.03 -6.47
N LEU A 332 -18.53 3.56 -6.77
CA LEU A 332 -17.60 2.98 -7.72
C LEU A 332 -17.24 1.52 -7.36
N LEU A 333 -16.94 1.25 -6.09
CA LEU A 333 -16.61 -0.10 -5.63
C LEU A 333 -17.80 -1.06 -5.76
N LEU A 334 -18.99 -0.65 -5.35
CA LEU A 334 -20.20 -1.47 -5.52
C LEU A 334 -20.50 -1.73 -7.00
N ASP A 335 -20.42 -0.72 -7.86
CA ASP A 335 -20.62 -0.83 -9.30
C ASP A 335 -19.57 -1.75 -9.96
N SER A 336 -18.37 -1.84 -9.38
CA SER A 336 -17.30 -2.76 -9.81
C SER A 336 -17.41 -4.17 -9.21
N GLY A 337 -18.48 -4.48 -8.48
CA GLY A 337 -18.73 -5.82 -7.94
C GLY A 337 -18.16 -6.07 -6.53
N SER A 338 -17.92 -5.02 -5.74
CA SER A 338 -17.51 -5.17 -4.35
C SER A 338 -18.58 -5.87 -3.52
N VAL A 339 -18.15 -6.86 -2.73
CA VAL A 339 -19.01 -7.59 -1.80
C VAL A 339 -19.16 -6.79 -0.51
N ILE A 340 -20.40 -6.66 -0.04
CA ILE A 340 -20.72 -6.02 1.22
C ILE A 340 -20.55 -7.04 2.35
N ASP A 341 -19.46 -6.92 3.12
CA ASP A 341 -19.21 -7.77 4.29
C ASP A 341 -19.82 -7.18 5.57
N ASN A 342 -19.97 -8.00 6.62
CA ASN A 342 -20.51 -7.55 7.90
C ASN A 342 -19.65 -6.44 8.52
N LYS A 343 -18.32 -6.51 8.39
CA LYS A 343 -17.41 -5.48 8.96
C LYS A 343 -17.66 -4.10 8.37
N SER A 344 -18.04 -3.99 7.10
CA SER A 344 -18.32 -2.72 6.41
C SER A 344 -19.62 -2.07 6.87
N ILE A 345 -20.55 -2.83 7.47
CA ILE A 345 -21.89 -2.36 7.85
C ILE A 345 -22.15 -2.37 9.36
N GLU A 346 -21.37 -3.13 10.14
CA GLU A 346 -21.71 -3.42 11.53
C GLU A 346 -21.15 -2.37 12.52
N ASP A 347 -19.91 -1.92 12.35
CA ASP A 347 -19.22 -1.06 13.33
C ASP A 347 -19.18 0.42 12.92
N LEU A 348 -19.70 0.77 11.74
CA LEU A 348 -19.56 2.09 11.14
C LEU A 348 -20.88 2.85 11.13
N ASN A 349 -20.82 4.13 11.46
CA ASN A 349 -21.95 5.06 11.31
C ASN A 349 -22.17 5.36 9.82
N LEU A 350 -23.13 4.68 9.21
CA LEU A 350 -23.48 4.82 7.79
C LEU A 350 -24.36 6.04 7.55
N SER A 351 -24.13 6.77 6.45
CA SER A 351 -25.05 7.81 5.99
C SER A 351 -26.29 7.19 5.34
N LEU A 352 -27.39 7.95 5.26
CA LEU A 352 -28.64 7.48 4.62
C LEU A 352 -28.42 7.07 3.17
N ASN A 353 -27.57 7.80 2.44
CA ASN A 353 -27.22 7.49 1.05
C ASN A 353 -26.52 6.14 0.93
N VAL A 354 -25.53 5.87 1.79
CA VAL A 354 -24.80 4.60 1.78
C VAL A 354 -25.72 3.42 2.12
N ILE A 355 -26.64 3.60 3.07
CA ILE A 355 -27.60 2.55 3.42
C ILE A 355 -28.52 2.25 2.24
N LYS A 356 -29.05 3.27 1.55
CA LYS A 356 -29.84 3.08 0.33
C LYS A 356 -29.06 2.29 -0.73
N MET A 357 -27.80 2.67 -0.96
CA MET A 357 -26.94 1.97 -1.91
C MET A 357 -26.71 0.49 -1.54
N PHE A 358 -26.65 0.16 -0.25
CA PHE A 358 -26.52 -1.23 0.20
C PHE A 358 -27.82 -2.01 0.10
N MET A 359 -28.97 -1.40 0.40
CA MET A 359 -30.28 -2.04 0.23
C MET A 359 -30.58 -2.35 -1.24
N ASP A 360 -30.15 -1.50 -2.17
CA ASP A 360 -30.26 -1.74 -3.62
C ASP A 360 -29.44 -2.96 -4.11
N ARG A 361 -28.59 -3.54 -3.24
CA ARG A 361 -27.74 -4.71 -3.50
C ARG A 361 -28.12 -5.91 -2.64
N ASP A 362 -29.42 -6.04 -2.32
CA ASP A 362 -30.01 -7.15 -1.57
C ASP A 362 -29.46 -7.32 -0.14
N VAL A 363 -28.93 -6.26 0.48
CA VAL A 363 -28.59 -6.30 1.90
C VAL A 363 -29.86 -6.19 2.73
N LEU A 364 -30.08 -7.20 3.58
CA LEU A 364 -31.20 -7.28 4.50
C LEU A 364 -31.38 -5.98 5.31
N PRO A 365 -32.51 -5.26 5.14
CA PRO A 365 -32.79 -4.00 5.81
C PRO A 365 -32.68 -4.06 7.34
N GLU A 366 -32.96 -5.21 7.95
CA GLU A 366 -32.90 -5.42 9.40
C GLU A 366 -31.51 -5.15 9.98
N LYS A 367 -30.45 -5.37 9.19
CA LYS A 367 -29.07 -5.10 9.62
C LYS A 367 -28.82 -3.61 9.89
N PHE A 368 -29.63 -2.72 9.33
CA PHE A 368 -29.47 -1.28 9.48
C PHE A 368 -30.32 -0.68 10.59
N ALA A 369 -31.19 -1.45 11.25
CA ALA A 369 -32.07 -0.95 12.31
C ALA A 369 -31.29 -0.30 13.49
N LYS A 370 -30.07 -0.77 13.75
CA LYS A 370 -29.19 -0.19 14.78
C LYS A 370 -28.55 1.14 14.38
N ASN A 371 -28.47 1.45 13.09
CA ASN A 371 -27.81 2.68 12.59
C ASN A 371 -28.67 3.93 12.78
N VAL A 372 -29.94 3.79 13.19
CA VAL A 372 -30.86 4.90 13.46
C VAL A 372 -30.23 5.92 14.43
N ILE A 373 -29.44 5.47 15.40
CA ILE A 373 -28.82 6.35 16.40
C ILE A 373 -27.68 7.20 15.86
N SER A 374 -27.10 6.84 14.71
CA SER A 374 -25.95 7.55 14.14
C SER A 374 -26.32 8.89 13.51
N PHE A 375 -27.60 9.07 13.17
CA PHE A 375 -28.12 10.31 12.59
C PHE A 375 -28.32 11.34 13.69
N SER A 376 -27.74 12.54 13.53
CA SER A 376 -27.93 13.63 14.50
C SER A 376 -29.27 14.36 14.31
N ASP A 377 -29.80 14.36 13.08
CA ASP A 377 -31.05 15.03 12.73
C ASP A 377 -32.26 14.13 13.01
N LYS A 378 -33.24 14.64 13.76
CA LYS A 378 -34.44 13.88 14.15
C LYS A 378 -35.37 13.58 12.96
N THR A 379 -35.40 14.45 11.95
CA THR A 379 -36.20 14.24 10.74
C THR A 379 -35.57 13.13 9.91
N GLU A 380 -34.26 13.17 9.71
CA GLU A 380 -33.52 12.12 8.98
C GLU A 380 -33.67 10.75 9.67
N GLN A 381 -33.59 10.71 11.01
CA GLN A 381 -33.89 9.50 11.79
C GLN A 381 -35.29 8.95 11.50
N LEU A 382 -36.31 9.81 11.50
CA LEU A 382 -37.69 9.39 11.27
C LEU A 382 -37.90 8.88 9.84
N ASP A 383 -37.37 9.60 8.85
CA ASP A 383 -37.47 9.22 7.45
C ASP A 383 -36.73 7.91 7.17
N PHE A 384 -35.60 7.70 7.85
CA PHE A 384 -34.85 6.44 7.79
C PHE A 384 -35.63 5.27 8.40
N ILE A 385 -36.27 5.45 9.55
CA ILE A 385 -37.13 4.43 10.18
C ILE A 385 -38.29 4.06 9.25
N LYS A 386 -38.99 5.07 8.69
CA LYS A 386 -40.09 4.85 7.74
C LYS A 386 -39.64 3.99 6.57
N MET A 387 -38.53 4.37 5.93
CA MET A 387 -37.96 3.65 4.80
C MET A 387 -37.64 2.18 5.12
N LEU A 388 -37.11 1.90 6.32
CA LEU A 388 -36.83 0.51 6.73
C LEU A 388 -38.11 -0.28 7.00
N ILE A 389 -39.12 0.31 7.64
CA ILE A 389 -40.43 -0.35 7.84
C ILE A 389 -41.10 -0.65 6.50
N ASP A 390 -41.08 0.31 5.57
CA ASP A 390 -41.58 0.14 4.20
C ASP A 390 -40.84 -0.99 3.45
N SER A 391 -39.58 -1.25 3.82
CA SER A 391 -38.76 -2.35 3.30
C SER A 391 -39.00 -3.69 4.02
N GLY A 392 -39.97 -3.77 4.94
CA GLY A 392 -40.36 -4.99 5.63
C GLY A 392 -39.72 -5.22 7.01
N VAL A 393 -38.93 -4.27 7.52
CA VAL A 393 -38.35 -4.39 8.86
C VAL A 393 -39.44 -4.28 9.92
N SER A 394 -39.49 -5.25 10.82
CA SER A 394 -40.41 -5.20 11.96
C SER A 394 -40.15 -3.95 12.79
N PRO A 395 -41.20 -3.19 13.19
CA PRO A 395 -41.06 -2.06 14.11
C PRO A 395 -40.38 -2.43 15.44
N SER A 396 -40.48 -3.69 15.86
CA SER A 396 -39.81 -4.20 17.07
C SER A 396 -38.30 -4.51 16.88
N ALA A 397 -37.79 -4.45 15.64
CA ALA A 397 -36.35 -4.59 15.38
C ALA A 397 -35.54 -3.35 15.78
N PHE A 398 -36.21 -2.19 15.90
CA PHE A 398 -35.59 -0.95 16.35
C PHE A 398 -35.41 -0.94 17.86
N ASN A 399 -34.26 -0.47 18.33
CA ASN A 399 -34.04 -0.25 19.76
C ASN A 399 -34.81 1.00 20.20
N LEU A 400 -36.08 0.80 20.58
CA LEU A 400 -37.00 1.85 21.02
C LEU A 400 -36.45 2.80 22.10
N PRO A 401 -35.69 2.32 23.12
CA PRO A 401 -34.96 3.19 24.05
C PRO A 401 -34.12 4.28 23.39
N ASP A 402 -33.36 3.95 22.35
CA ASP A 402 -32.42 4.88 21.72
C ASP A 402 -33.16 5.97 20.92
N VAL A 403 -34.35 5.65 20.40
CA VAL A 403 -35.22 6.57 19.64
C VAL A 403 -36.19 7.35 20.51
N THR A 404 -36.24 7.12 21.83
CA THR A 404 -37.05 7.96 22.76
C THR A 404 -36.68 9.44 22.72
N ARG A 405 -35.47 9.76 22.23
CA ARG A 405 -34.99 11.14 21.96
C ARG A 405 -35.75 11.86 20.87
N ASN A 406 -36.39 11.09 20.01
CA ASN A 406 -37.14 11.53 18.87
C ASN A 406 -38.60 11.10 19.02
N PHE A 407 -39.40 11.93 19.68
CA PHE A 407 -40.78 11.59 20.01
C PHE A 407 -41.63 11.29 18.76
N ALA A 408 -41.35 11.95 17.63
CA ALA A 408 -42.02 11.66 16.36
C ALA A 408 -41.69 10.25 15.85
N ALA A 409 -40.42 9.83 15.93
CA ALA A 409 -40.01 8.46 15.62
C ALA A 409 -40.63 7.42 16.56
N LEU A 410 -40.69 7.72 17.86
CA LEU A 410 -41.34 6.85 18.84
C LEU A 410 -42.82 6.66 18.52
N LYS A 411 -43.57 7.75 18.28
CA LYS A 411 -44.99 7.70 17.90
C LYS A 411 -45.20 6.82 16.67
N PHE A 412 -44.42 7.08 15.62
CA PHE A 412 -44.52 6.33 14.39
C PHE A 412 -44.26 4.82 14.57
N LEU A 413 -43.26 4.44 15.36
CA LEU A 413 -42.96 3.03 15.64
C LEU A 413 -44.09 2.35 16.43
N VAL A 414 -44.64 3.03 17.43
CA VAL A 414 -45.77 2.53 18.22
C VAL A 414 -47.01 2.35 17.33
N GLU A 415 -47.35 3.35 16.52
CA GLU A 415 -48.45 3.30 15.54
C GLU A 415 -48.24 2.18 14.50
N SER A 416 -46.98 1.86 14.18
CA SER A 416 -46.62 0.77 13.26
C SER A 416 -46.68 -0.61 13.92
N GLY A 417 -46.91 -0.71 15.24
CA GLY A 417 -47.08 -1.98 15.95
C GLY A 417 -45.83 -2.47 16.69
N ALA A 418 -44.91 -1.59 17.07
CA ALA A 418 -43.75 -1.99 17.86
C ALA A 418 -44.13 -2.44 19.29
N ASP A 419 -43.41 -3.42 19.83
CA ASP A 419 -43.67 -3.95 21.17
C ASP A 419 -43.22 -2.98 22.28
N ILE A 420 -44.17 -2.19 22.77
CA ILE A 420 -44.04 -1.23 23.87
C ILE A 420 -43.58 -1.90 25.17
N ASN A 421 -43.92 -3.17 25.35
CA ASN A 421 -43.67 -3.92 26.58
C ASN A 421 -42.41 -4.78 26.49
N SER A 422 -41.57 -4.66 25.46
CA SER A 422 -40.31 -5.42 25.32
C SER A 422 -39.27 -5.18 26.45
N GLY A 423 -39.55 -4.26 27.39
CA GLY A 423 -38.92 -4.17 28.71
C GLY A 423 -37.92 -3.04 28.88
N LYS A 424 -37.32 -2.50 27.82
CA LYS A 424 -36.30 -1.43 27.96
C LYS A 424 -36.85 0.00 27.80
N ILE A 425 -38.05 0.15 27.25
CA ILE A 425 -38.61 1.43 26.79
C ILE A 425 -39.03 2.30 27.96
N VAL A 426 -39.96 1.80 28.78
CA VAL A 426 -40.43 2.47 29.99
C VAL A 426 -39.26 2.74 30.94
N GLN A 427 -38.33 1.78 31.07
CA GLN A 427 -37.11 1.96 31.86
C GLN A 427 -36.26 3.14 31.36
N SER A 428 -35.96 3.21 30.06
CA SER A 428 -35.17 4.31 29.49
C SER A 428 -35.90 5.66 29.62
N CYS A 429 -37.21 5.72 29.38
CA CYS A 429 -37.99 6.94 29.59
C CYS A 429 -37.87 7.50 31.02
N VAL A 430 -37.91 6.61 32.02
CA VAL A 430 -37.79 7.01 33.44
C VAL A 430 -36.34 7.35 33.83
N ALA A 431 -35.34 6.69 33.23
CA ALA A 431 -33.92 6.90 33.55
C ALA A 431 -33.29 8.11 32.82
N ASP A 432 -33.60 8.33 31.53
CA ASP A 432 -32.92 9.28 30.63
C ASP A 432 -33.49 10.71 30.66
N PHE A 433 -34.15 11.13 31.76
CA PHE A 433 -34.59 12.52 31.99
C PHE A 433 -35.67 13.03 31.02
N ARG A 434 -36.85 12.38 30.90
CA ARG A 434 -37.89 12.83 29.94
C ARG A 434 -39.22 13.27 30.54
N ASP A 435 -39.84 14.19 29.79
CA ASP A 435 -41.18 14.73 29.95
C ASP A 435 -42.22 13.64 30.19
N THR A 436 -43.13 13.93 31.13
CA THR A 436 -44.35 13.15 31.37
C THR A 436 -45.20 12.98 30.11
N GLU A 437 -45.02 13.82 29.09
CA GLU A 437 -45.66 13.71 27.77
C GLU A 437 -45.35 12.37 27.07
N VAL A 438 -44.08 11.94 27.07
CA VAL A 438 -43.69 10.67 26.42
C VAL A 438 -44.27 9.49 27.18
N LEU A 439 -44.21 9.53 28.52
CA LEU A 439 -44.81 8.50 29.38
C LEU A 439 -46.33 8.45 29.23
N GLY A 440 -47.00 9.60 29.15
CA GLY A 440 -48.43 9.72 28.87
C GLY A 440 -48.82 8.98 27.60
N TYR A 441 -48.13 9.29 26.49
CA TYR A 441 -48.38 8.62 25.23
C TYR A 441 -48.13 7.09 25.30
N LEU A 442 -47.08 6.64 25.98
CA LEU A 442 -46.81 5.20 26.13
C LEU A 442 -47.91 4.49 26.93
N VAL A 443 -48.40 5.10 28.01
CA VAL A 443 -49.51 4.58 28.82
C VAL A 443 -50.80 4.52 28.02
N GLU A 444 -51.12 5.57 27.26
CA GLU A 444 -52.30 5.60 26.37
C GLU A 444 -52.27 4.46 25.34
N ASN A 445 -51.08 4.00 24.95
CA ASN A 445 -50.89 2.88 24.02
C ASN A 445 -50.65 1.53 24.71
N GLY A 446 -50.87 1.42 26.02
CA GLY A 446 -50.87 0.13 26.73
C GLY A 446 -49.51 -0.30 27.32
N ALA A 447 -48.62 0.65 27.63
CA ALA A 447 -47.41 0.37 28.39
C ALA A 447 -47.73 -0.15 29.81
N ASP A 448 -47.10 -1.26 30.20
CA ASP A 448 -47.18 -1.81 31.56
C ASP A 448 -46.13 -1.15 32.47
N LEU A 449 -46.59 -0.23 33.32
CA LEU A 449 -45.75 0.49 34.28
C LEU A 449 -45.30 -0.38 35.48
N ASN A 450 -45.99 -1.50 35.73
CA ASN A 450 -45.66 -2.46 36.79
C ASN A 450 -44.68 -3.54 36.33
N LYS A 451 -44.32 -3.53 35.05
CA LYS A 451 -43.33 -4.44 34.51
C LYS A 451 -42.02 -4.32 35.29
N LYS A 452 -41.51 -5.49 35.69
CA LYS A 452 -40.20 -5.62 36.34
C LYS A 452 -39.10 -5.66 35.28
N PHE A 453 -38.04 -4.88 35.49
CA PHE A 453 -36.90 -4.73 34.59
C PHE A 453 -35.67 -5.48 35.14
N HIS A 454 -34.48 -4.90 35.01
CA HIS A 454 -33.27 -5.43 35.64
C HIS A 454 -33.39 -5.38 37.18
N ASN A 455 -32.93 -6.43 37.85
CA ASN A 455 -33.01 -6.60 39.31
C ASN A 455 -34.43 -6.56 39.88
N ASP A 456 -35.44 -6.96 39.08
CA ASP A 456 -36.86 -6.93 39.45
C ASP A 456 -37.39 -5.53 39.82
N MET A 457 -36.66 -4.47 39.46
CA MET A 457 -37.08 -3.08 39.70
C MET A 457 -38.20 -2.67 38.74
N THR A 458 -39.23 -1.99 39.27
CA THR A 458 -40.32 -1.38 38.47
C THR A 458 -39.98 0.05 38.04
N ALA A 459 -40.82 0.68 37.21
CA ALA A 459 -40.67 2.08 36.80
C ALA A 459 -40.57 3.02 38.02
N LEU A 460 -41.38 2.75 39.06
CA LEU A 460 -41.40 3.56 40.27
C LEU A 460 -40.07 3.48 41.05
N HIS A 461 -39.45 2.31 41.14
CA HIS A 461 -38.13 2.17 41.77
C HIS A 461 -37.07 3.06 41.10
N TYR A 462 -37.04 3.08 39.77
CA TYR A 462 -36.10 3.92 39.02
C TYR A 462 -36.42 5.41 39.20
N ALA A 463 -37.69 5.81 39.13
CA ALA A 463 -38.11 7.20 39.31
C ALA A 463 -37.70 7.72 40.70
N VAL A 464 -37.88 6.91 41.75
CA VAL A 464 -37.50 7.25 43.13
C VAL A 464 -35.98 7.30 43.29
N ARG A 465 -35.27 6.26 42.82
CA ARG A 465 -33.80 6.19 42.88
C ARG A 465 -33.11 7.37 42.19
N TYR A 466 -33.68 7.86 41.08
CA TYR A 466 -33.19 9.02 40.34
C TYR A 466 -33.83 10.36 40.77
N LYS A 467 -34.66 10.35 41.82
CA LYS A 467 -35.30 11.54 42.43
C LYS A 467 -36.12 12.36 41.43
N LYS A 468 -36.99 11.69 40.68
CA LYS A 468 -37.83 12.29 39.64
C LYS A 468 -39.25 12.51 40.15
N ASN A 469 -39.45 13.55 40.96
CA ASN A 469 -40.73 13.82 41.61
C ASN A 469 -41.91 13.86 40.62
N ASP A 470 -41.80 14.61 39.52
CA ASP A 470 -42.85 14.71 38.50
C ASP A 470 -43.22 13.35 37.87
N ILE A 471 -42.21 12.49 37.64
CA ILE A 471 -42.43 11.14 37.12
C ILE A 471 -43.05 10.24 38.20
N VAL A 472 -42.64 10.39 39.46
CA VAL A 472 -43.21 9.64 40.59
C VAL A 472 -44.69 9.98 40.77
N GLU A 473 -45.03 11.26 40.78
CA GLU A 473 -46.42 11.73 40.83
C GLU A 473 -47.23 11.19 39.64
N PHE A 474 -46.67 11.26 38.42
CA PHE A 474 -47.30 10.70 37.22
C PHE A 474 -47.54 9.19 37.35
N LEU A 475 -46.56 8.42 37.81
CA LEU A 475 -46.69 6.96 37.98
C LEU A 475 -47.74 6.61 39.04
N ILE A 476 -47.75 7.29 40.19
CA ILE A 476 -48.75 7.10 41.25
C ILE A 476 -50.15 7.40 40.71
N ALA A 477 -50.31 8.48 39.95
CA ALA A 477 -51.59 8.83 39.33
C ALA A 477 -52.09 7.77 38.32
N ASN A 478 -51.19 6.91 37.80
CA ASN A 478 -51.51 5.80 36.91
C ASN A 478 -51.62 4.44 37.63
N ASN A 479 -51.89 4.42 38.94
CA ASN A 479 -52.17 3.22 39.75
C ASN A 479 -51.08 2.13 39.68
N VAL A 480 -49.81 2.53 39.68
CA VAL A 480 -48.69 1.57 39.84
C VAL A 480 -48.70 0.93 41.23
N ASP A 481 -48.13 -0.26 41.35
CA ASP A 481 -47.87 -0.90 42.63
C ASP A 481 -46.76 -0.15 43.37
N VAL A 482 -47.16 0.70 44.32
CA VAL A 482 -46.27 1.51 45.14
C VAL A 482 -45.41 0.68 46.10
N ASN A 483 -45.78 -0.57 46.34
CA ASN A 483 -45.14 -1.49 47.27
C ASN A 483 -44.44 -2.67 46.56
N ALA A 484 -44.28 -2.59 45.24
CA ALA A 484 -43.56 -3.60 44.49
C ALA A 484 -42.16 -3.81 45.08
N VAL A 485 -41.71 -5.06 45.21
CA VAL A 485 -40.36 -5.36 45.70
C VAL A 485 -39.43 -5.76 44.56
N ASP A 486 -38.21 -5.27 44.63
CA ASP A 486 -37.11 -5.64 43.76
C ASP A 486 -36.44 -6.97 44.20
N SER A 487 -35.40 -7.38 43.47
CA SER A 487 -34.69 -8.65 43.72
C SER A 487 -33.93 -8.71 45.05
N THR A 488 -33.72 -7.57 45.70
CA THR A 488 -33.13 -7.46 47.03
C THR A 488 -34.18 -7.35 48.14
N GLY A 489 -35.47 -7.43 47.77
CA GLY A 489 -36.60 -7.29 48.68
C GLY A 489 -36.91 -5.83 49.05
N LYS A 490 -36.35 -4.85 48.34
CA LYS A 490 -36.57 -3.43 48.61
C LYS A 490 -37.76 -2.89 47.83
N THR A 491 -38.53 -2.04 48.48
CA THR A 491 -39.62 -1.24 47.91
C THR A 491 -39.08 0.05 47.29
N PRO A 492 -39.85 0.80 46.47
CA PRO A 492 -39.46 2.12 46.04
C PRO A 492 -39.14 3.07 47.21
N LEU A 493 -39.90 2.99 48.32
CA LEU A 493 -39.68 3.83 49.49
C LEU A 493 -38.30 3.58 50.14
N ASP A 494 -37.80 2.34 50.13
CA ASP A 494 -36.46 2.00 50.64
C ASP A 494 -35.31 2.65 49.85
N TYR A 495 -35.58 3.13 48.63
CA TYR A 495 -34.60 3.86 47.81
C TYR A 495 -34.59 5.37 48.07
N CYS A 496 -35.54 5.90 48.84
CA CYS A 496 -35.49 7.29 49.28
C CYS A 496 -34.32 7.49 50.25
N LYS A 497 -33.46 8.47 49.94
CA LYS A 497 -32.40 8.91 50.85
C LYS A 497 -32.97 9.93 51.83
N GLU A 498 -32.45 10.00 53.05
CA GLU A 498 -32.83 10.93 54.15
C GLU A 498 -32.87 12.44 53.80
N ARG A 499 -32.50 12.85 52.58
CA ARG A 499 -32.48 14.25 52.13
C ARG A 499 -33.52 14.59 51.06
N ASN A 500 -34.56 13.77 50.85
CA ASN A 500 -35.64 14.08 49.92
C ASN A 500 -37.01 13.89 50.59
N GLU A 501 -37.31 14.76 51.56
CA GLU A 501 -38.56 14.75 52.35
C GLU A 501 -39.80 14.79 51.45
N VAL A 502 -39.80 15.65 50.42
CA VAL A 502 -40.91 15.76 49.45
C VAL A 502 -41.25 14.41 48.80
N LEU A 503 -40.24 13.63 48.43
CA LEU A 503 -40.45 12.34 47.77
C LEU A 503 -40.93 11.25 48.75
N MET A 504 -40.44 11.30 50.00
CA MET A 504 -40.94 10.44 51.08
C MET A 504 -42.41 10.72 51.36
N ASP A 505 -42.79 12.00 51.44
CA ASP A 505 -44.16 12.43 51.70
C ASP A 505 -45.10 11.97 50.58
N ILE A 506 -44.76 12.23 49.31
CA ILE A 506 -45.54 11.79 48.14
C ILE A 506 -45.80 10.28 48.16
N LEU A 507 -44.76 9.48 48.42
CA LEU A 507 -44.89 8.02 48.44
C LEU A 507 -45.71 7.53 49.65
N THR A 508 -45.49 8.11 50.83
CA THR A 508 -46.21 7.74 52.06
C THR A 508 -47.69 8.10 51.96
N GLU A 509 -48.03 9.26 51.41
CA GLU A 509 -49.40 9.67 51.11
C GLU A 509 -50.08 8.74 50.10
N ALA A 510 -49.31 8.19 49.16
CA ALA A 510 -49.76 7.18 48.21
C ALA A 510 -49.86 5.75 48.81
N GLY A 511 -49.54 5.58 50.10
CA GLY A 511 -49.62 4.29 50.79
C GLY A 511 -48.42 3.37 50.58
N ALA A 512 -47.28 3.92 50.15
CA ALA A 512 -46.02 3.19 50.10
C ALA A 512 -45.52 2.89 51.52
N LYS A 513 -44.90 1.72 51.67
CA LYS A 513 -44.31 1.22 52.91
C LYS A 513 -42.87 0.80 52.67
N VAL A 514 -42.04 0.81 53.70
CA VAL A 514 -40.69 0.21 53.63
C VAL A 514 -40.81 -1.31 53.64
N ALA A 515 -39.80 -2.02 53.13
CA ALA A 515 -39.83 -3.48 53.06
C ALA A 515 -40.06 -4.16 54.42
N GLU A 516 -39.63 -3.54 55.52
CA GLU A 516 -39.83 -4.06 56.88
C GLU A 516 -41.30 -4.00 57.36
N GLU A 517 -42.16 -3.23 56.68
CA GLU A 517 -43.57 -2.99 57.03
C GLU A 517 -44.58 -3.74 56.14
N LEU A 518 -44.10 -4.48 55.13
CA LEU A 518 -44.87 -5.32 54.22
C LEU A 518 -44.85 -6.79 54.68
#